data_AF-A0A951S4U9-F1
#
_entry.id   AF-A0A951S4U9-F1
#
_cell.length_a   1.000
_cell.length_b   1.000
_cell.length_c   1.000
_cell.angle_alpha   90.00
_cell.angle_beta   90.00
_cell.angle_gamma   90.00
#
_symmetry.space_group_name_H-M   'P 1'
#
loop_
_entity.id
_entity.type
_entity.pdbx_description
1 polymer ?
#
loop_
_entity_poly.entity_id
_entity_poly.type
_entity_poly.pdbx_seq_one_letter_code
_entity_poly.pdbx_strand_id
1 'polypeptide(L)'
;MELLFDNKYRYVKDLGNGGFGKVFLAKEERSENLVAIKQLKNEDKTRQDDIIYEMQMVSKFNHPHIVLYKHHFVQNDLLYIVMEYCTLGSLRELLRNENPASTLIWKWMSQLTETLQLVHEKGIVHHDIKPDNILFTEDRTIKITDFGIANTGGGTRPYMSPEALSWETHTEKDPRVDVYALGVTLLEMCTGQNPFNGKSTEEIIELHDRKEFGITPLPNWQQEIILKAIAKIPEQRFQSMKDFHEAIQAQSVPILFDKEVIQAGDLAEQAERLLQRKKWNRAFSLLEYAETNLKPSVNILLQKGKYHLMAQQIEQAKSYYEKALKWNPRLDVQKELGWINLELQNYPTAISLLSDHLHRNPSDYEAYNLLLQCYYETNRYEPAMDLARILLEVEPNNPCFANNYYICCVMQNMGQMVFPHTVLKADKSDNHFLNYNYGVLLETQPSHNYKKEPTLKSKLLFMDYRFNKYSPSTLYCTNGNTANFKEAETNKPIIKFGRENYDVNDVKVPGGTEVSRRHCVIVNYKDDIWIYDLNSTGTYLNDKIINLKAPLIGRNTVGIGNVEYEFTNDKTKLF
;
A
#
# COMPACT_ATOMS: atom_id res chain seq x y z
N MET A 1 -39.30 -54.00 6.84
CA MET A 1 -39.68 -52.86 6.00
C MET A 1 -38.38 -52.21 5.59
N GLU A 2 -38.03 -52.22 4.30
CA GLU A 2 -36.82 -51.54 3.83
C GLU A 2 -36.97 -50.04 4.12
N LEU A 3 -35.93 -49.42 4.68
CA LEU A 3 -35.91 -47.99 4.96
C LEU A 3 -35.86 -47.24 3.62
N LEU A 4 -36.95 -46.54 3.29
CA LEU A 4 -37.01 -45.63 2.14
C LEU A 4 -36.66 -44.21 2.58
N PHE A 5 -35.82 -43.53 1.81
CA PHE A 5 -35.68 -42.09 1.91
C PHE A 5 -36.87 -41.41 1.20
N ASP A 6 -37.45 -40.39 1.83
CA ASP A 6 -38.56 -39.61 1.25
C ASP A 6 -39.75 -40.48 0.78
N ASN A 7 -39.93 -41.65 1.43
CA ASN A 7 -40.92 -42.68 1.07
C ASN A 7 -40.90 -43.12 -0.41
N LYS A 8 -39.80 -42.89 -1.14
CA LYS A 8 -39.73 -43.13 -2.59
C LYS A 8 -38.37 -43.61 -3.12
N TYR A 9 -37.31 -43.47 -2.34
CA TYR A 9 -35.98 -43.89 -2.72
C TYR A 9 -35.49 -45.02 -1.84
N ARG A 10 -35.26 -46.17 -2.48
CA ARG A 10 -34.69 -47.34 -1.82
C ARG A 10 -33.18 -47.20 -1.75
N TYR A 11 -32.62 -47.28 -0.55
CA TYR A 11 -31.18 -47.31 -0.33
C TYR A 11 -30.52 -48.46 -1.10
N VAL A 12 -29.38 -48.19 -1.75
CA VAL A 12 -28.58 -49.18 -2.47
C VAL A 12 -27.24 -49.41 -1.77
N LYS A 13 -26.45 -48.34 -1.59
CA LYS A 13 -25.14 -48.40 -0.90
C LYS A 13 -24.68 -47.00 -0.48
N ASP A 14 -23.72 -46.95 0.43
CA ASP A 14 -22.96 -45.73 0.71
C ASP A 14 -22.05 -45.37 -0.48
N LEU A 15 -22.00 -44.10 -0.85
CA LEU A 15 -21.09 -43.54 -1.84
C LEU A 15 -19.92 -42.79 -1.19
N GLY A 16 -20.16 -42.15 -0.04
CA GLY A 16 -19.12 -41.43 0.68
C GLY A 16 -19.59 -40.91 2.04
N ASN A 17 -18.62 -40.66 2.92
CA ASN A 17 -18.83 -40.05 4.22
C ASN A 17 -17.74 -39.00 4.45
N GLY A 18 -18.10 -37.73 4.60
CA GLY A 18 -17.15 -36.62 4.62
C GLY A 18 -17.51 -35.50 5.59
N GLY A 19 -16.75 -34.41 5.51
CA GLY A 19 -16.89 -33.22 6.36
C GLY A 19 -18.28 -32.58 6.32
N PHE A 20 -18.99 -32.71 5.21
CA PHE A 20 -20.31 -32.11 4.95
C PHE A 20 -21.48 -33.08 5.10
N GLY A 21 -21.22 -34.34 5.47
CA GLY A 21 -22.27 -35.36 5.68
C GLY A 21 -22.06 -36.65 4.88
N LYS A 22 -23.15 -37.41 4.70
CA LYS A 22 -23.13 -38.74 4.08
C LYS A 22 -23.80 -38.72 2.72
N VAL A 23 -23.26 -39.45 1.75
CA VAL A 23 -23.84 -39.58 0.41
C VAL A 23 -24.20 -41.04 0.17
N PHE A 24 -25.44 -41.26 -0.27
CA PHE A 24 -26.02 -42.57 -0.53
C PHE A 24 -26.36 -42.71 -2.00
N LEU A 25 -26.12 -43.89 -2.57
CA LEU A 25 -26.76 -44.32 -3.81
C LEU A 25 -28.14 -44.85 -3.45
N ALA A 26 -29.17 -44.34 -4.11
CA ALA A 26 -30.53 -44.82 -3.96
C ALA A 26 -31.20 -45.03 -5.31
N LYS A 27 -32.27 -45.83 -5.32
CA LYS A 27 -33.06 -46.14 -6.51
C LYS A 27 -34.48 -45.64 -6.32
N GLU A 28 -34.98 -44.86 -7.27
CA GLU A 28 -36.37 -44.39 -7.26
C GLU A 28 -37.33 -45.54 -7.61
N GLU A 29 -38.31 -45.84 -6.75
CA GLU A 29 -39.16 -47.03 -6.91
C GLU A 29 -40.02 -47.05 -8.18
N ARG A 30 -40.42 -45.87 -8.69
CA ARG A 30 -41.30 -45.80 -9.87
C ARG A 30 -40.55 -45.85 -11.19
N SER A 31 -39.43 -45.13 -11.26
CA SER A 31 -38.67 -44.97 -12.50
C SER A 31 -37.51 -45.96 -12.61
N GLU A 32 -37.17 -46.63 -11.51
CA GLU A 32 -35.98 -47.47 -11.35
C GLU A 32 -34.65 -46.71 -11.60
N ASN A 33 -34.69 -45.37 -11.66
CA ASN A 33 -33.52 -44.54 -11.88
C ASN A 33 -32.67 -44.46 -10.61
N LEU A 34 -31.35 -44.48 -10.79
CA LEU A 34 -30.39 -44.23 -9.72
C LEU A 34 -30.26 -42.73 -9.44
N VAL A 35 -30.14 -42.40 -8.16
CA VAL A 35 -29.90 -41.04 -7.65
C VAL A 35 -28.84 -41.06 -6.57
N ALA A 36 -28.12 -39.95 -6.43
CA ALA A 36 -27.31 -39.71 -5.25
C ALA A 36 -28.12 -38.87 -4.25
N ILE A 37 -28.13 -39.28 -2.99
CA ILE A 37 -28.80 -38.58 -1.89
C ILE A 37 -27.74 -38.15 -0.89
N LYS A 38 -27.53 -36.84 -0.75
CA LYS A 38 -26.61 -36.27 0.23
C LYS A 38 -27.37 -35.82 1.46
N GLN A 39 -27.09 -36.46 2.59
CA GLN A 39 -27.53 -36.05 3.91
C GLN A 39 -26.52 -35.05 4.48
N LEU A 40 -26.99 -33.85 4.83
CA LEU A 40 -26.16 -32.86 5.50
C LEU A 40 -26.08 -33.12 7.01
N LYS A 41 -25.05 -32.58 7.64
CA LYS A 41 -24.95 -32.55 9.11
C LYS A 41 -26.07 -31.68 9.69
N ASN A 42 -26.32 -31.81 10.98
CA ASN A 42 -27.36 -31.04 11.66
C ASN A 42 -26.96 -29.55 11.70
N GLU A 43 -27.45 -28.78 10.73
CA GLU A 43 -27.34 -27.33 10.65
C GLU A 43 -28.63 -26.67 11.15
N ASP A 44 -28.56 -25.42 11.62
CA ASP A 44 -29.75 -24.67 12.00
C ASP A 44 -30.64 -24.34 10.79
N LYS A 45 -31.92 -24.07 11.03
CA LYS A 45 -32.91 -23.90 9.95
C LYS A 45 -32.56 -22.78 8.98
N THR A 46 -32.06 -21.65 9.49
CA THR A 46 -31.65 -20.51 8.67
C THR A 46 -30.59 -20.91 7.64
N ARG A 47 -29.58 -21.69 8.05
CA ARG A 47 -28.53 -22.15 7.14
C ARG A 47 -29.03 -23.22 6.17
N GLN A 48 -29.94 -24.09 6.60
CA GLN A 48 -30.60 -25.03 5.69
C GLN A 48 -31.33 -24.27 4.56
N ASP A 49 -32.04 -23.19 4.89
CA ASP A 49 -32.73 -22.34 3.92
C ASP A 49 -31.75 -21.66 2.95
N ASP A 50 -30.60 -21.15 3.43
CA ASP A 50 -29.54 -20.57 2.58
C ASP A 50 -28.98 -21.60 1.59
N ILE A 51 -28.67 -22.81 2.06
CA ILE A 51 -28.17 -23.91 1.21
C ILE A 51 -29.22 -24.26 0.15
N ILE A 52 -30.49 -24.40 0.54
CA ILE A 52 -31.58 -24.70 -0.39
C ILE A 52 -31.69 -23.59 -1.44
N TYR A 53 -31.61 -22.31 -1.03
CA TYR A 53 -31.69 -21.17 -1.94
C TYR A 53 -30.55 -21.17 -2.98
N GLU A 54 -29.30 -21.36 -2.54
CA GLU A 54 -28.15 -21.41 -3.45
C GLU A 54 -28.26 -22.57 -4.44
N MET A 55 -28.62 -23.76 -3.95
CA MET A 55 -28.82 -24.94 -4.81
C MET A 55 -29.94 -24.73 -5.83
N GLN A 56 -31.05 -24.11 -5.41
CA GLN A 56 -32.12 -23.75 -6.33
C GLN A 56 -31.67 -22.74 -7.38
N MET A 57 -30.84 -21.75 -7.03
CA MET A 57 -30.27 -20.82 -8.01
C MET A 57 -29.39 -21.55 -9.02
N VAL A 58 -28.52 -22.44 -8.57
CA VAL A 58 -27.63 -23.22 -9.44
C VAL A 58 -28.42 -24.18 -10.34
N SER A 59 -29.48 -24.80 -9.83
CA SER A 59 -30.31 -25.73 -10.62
C SER A 59 -30.96 -25.07 -11.85
N LYS A 60 -31.20 -23.76 -11.81
CA LYS A 60 -31.79 -22.99 -12.93
C LYS A 60 -30.89 -22.93 -14.15
N PHE A 61 -29.58 -23.16 -14.01
CA PHE A 61 -28.66 -23.15 -15.15
C PHE A 61 -28.89 -24.32 -16.10
N ASN A 62 -29.41 -25.46 -15.60
CA ASN A 62 -29.58 -26.70 -16.37
C ASN A 62 -28.37 -26.98 -17.29
N HIS A 63 -27.17 -26.92 -16.72
CA HIS A 63 -25.92 -26.91 -17.47
C HIS A 63 -25.29 -28.31 -17.53
N PRO A 64 -24.74 -28.75 -18.68
CA PRO A 64 -24.18 -30.10 -18.80
C PRO A 64 -23.04 -30.41 -17.83
N HIS A 65 -22.32 -29.38 -17.37
CA HIS A 65 -21.17 -29.48 -16.47
C HIS A 65 -21.48 -29.12 -15.00
N ILE A 66 -22.77 -29.03 -14.65
CA ILE A 66 -23.24 -28.90 -13.27
C ILE A 66 -24.03 -30.16 -12.94
N VAL A 67 -23.84 -30.72 -11.75
CA VAL A 67 -24.65 -31.84 -11.28
C VAL A 67 -26.10 -31.40 -11.12
N LEU A 68 -27.00 -32.12 -11.79
CA LEU A 68 -28.42 -31.86 -11.77
C LEU A 68 -28.99 -32.09 -10.36
N TYR A 69 -29.38 -31.00 -9.74
CA TYR A 69 -30.22 -31.01 -8.55
C TYR A 69 -31.66 -31.41 -8.93
N LYS A 70 -32.22 -32.41 -8.24
CA LYS A 70 -33.60 -32.87 -8.46
C LYS A 70 -34.57 -32.19 -7.51
N HIS A 71 -34.37 -32.40 -6.20
CA HIS A 71 -35.14 -31.76 -5.11
C HIS A 71 -34.45 -32.01 -3.77
N HIS A 72 -35.06 -31.54 -2.67
CA HIS A 72 -34.62 -31.81 -1.30
C HIS A 72 -35.80 -32.26 -0.45
N PHE A 73 -35.52 -32.86 0.70
CA PHE A 73 -36.51 -33.17 1.72
C PHE A 73 -35.87 -33.12 3.11
N VAL A 74 -36.69 -32.97 4.15
CA VAL A 74 -36.25 -33.03 5.54
C VAL A 74 -36.79 -34.30 6.17
N GLN A 75 -35.91 -35.09 6.78
CA GLN A 75 -36.28 -36.32 7.48
C GLN A 75 -35.48 -36.40 8.78
N ASN A 76 -36.16 -36.59 9.91
CA ASN A 76 -35.54 -36.59 11.23
C ASN A 76 -34.70 -35.32 11.50
N ASP A 77 -35.24 -34.14 11.16
CA ASP A 77 -34.59 -32.83 11.28
C ASP A 77 -33.29 -32.62 10.47
N LEU A 78 -32.95 -33.57 9.59
CA LEU A 78 -31.80 -33.48 8.71
C LEU A 78 -32.24 -33.16 7.28
N LEU A 79 -31.52 -32.25 6.64
CA LEU A 79 -31.70 -31.89 5.24
C LEU A 79 -31.04 -32.93 4.33
N TYR A 80 -31.82 -33.46 3.40
CA TYR A 80 -31.37 -34.37 2.36
C TYR A 80 -31.55 -33.73 0.99
N ILE A 81 -30.51 -33.85 0.17
CA ILE A 81 -30.45 -33.33 -1.19
C ILE A 81 -30.42 -34.49 -2.16
N VAL A 82 -31.31 -34.48 -3.14
CA VAL A 82 -31.36 -35.50 -4.20
C VAL A 82 -30.80 -34.92 -5.49
N MET A 83 -29.83 -35.62 -6.07
CA MET A 83 -29.11 -35.21 -7.27
C MET A 83 -28.97 -36.37 -8.27
N GLU A 84 -28.62 -36.07 -9.52
CA GLU A 84 -28.23 -37.11 -10.47
C GLU A 84 -27.02 -37.93 -9.96
N TYR A 85 -26.97 -39.20 -10.34
CA TYR A 85 -25.85 -40.06 -9.98
C TYR A 85 -24.78 -40.06 -11.10
N CYS A 86 -23.61 -39.52 -10.80
CA CYS A 86 -22.43 -39.59 -11.66
C CYS A 86 -21.71 -40.93 -11.48
N THR A 87 -21.88 -41.84 -12.45
CA THR A 87 -21.52 -43.26 -12.32
C THR A 87 -20.03 -43.54 -12.28
N LEU A 88 -19.18 -42.67 -12.84
CA LEU A 88 -17.72 -42.84 -12.85
C LEU A 88 -17.02 -42.22 -11.63
N GLY A 89 -17.79 -41.71 -10.67
CA GLY A 89 -17.26 -41.18 -9.42
C GLY A 89 -16.56 -39.83 -9.58
N SER A 90 -15.62 -39.54 -8.69
CA SER A 90 -14.93 -38.25 -8.59
C SER A 90 -13.61 -38.17 -9.36
N LEU A 91 -13.17 -36.97 -9.68
CA LEU A 91 -11.83 -36.71 -10.21
C LEU A 91 -10.75 -37.19 -9.24
N ARG A 92 -10.99 -37.13 -7.92
CA ARG A 92 -10.09 -37.72 -6.91
C ARG A 92 -9.89 -39.22 -7.11
N GLU A 93 -10.96 -39.96 -7.39
CA GLU A 93 -10.89 -41.40 -7.65
C GLU A 93 -10.24 -41.69 -9.00
N LEU A 94 -10.56 -40.87 -10.01
CA LEU A 94 -9.94 -40.98 -11.33
C LEU A 94 -8.43 -40.77 -11.26
N LEU A 95 -7.94 -39.71 -10.61
CA LEU A 95 -6.50 -39.43 -10.46
C LEU A 95 -5.74 -40.48 -9.64
N ARG A 96 -6.45 -41.26 -8.81
CA ARG A 96 -5.84 -42.40 -8.08
C ARG A 96 -5.65 -43.63 -8.97
N ASN A 97 -6.49 -43.81 -9.98
CA ASN A 97 -6.56 -45.03 -10.78
C ASN A 97 -6.02 -44.86 -12.21
N GLU A 98 -6.07 -43.64 -12.74
CA GLU A 98 -5.70 -43.27 -14.10
C GLU A 98 -4.72 -42.09 -14.07
N ASN A 99 -3.88 -41.98 -15.10
CA ASN A 99 -3.09 -40.77 -15.36
C ASN A 99 -3.58 -40.13 -16.67
N PRO A 100 -4.48 -39.13 -16.61
CA PRO A 100 -5.10 -38.55 -17.80
C PRO A 100 -4.07 -37.90 -18.73
N ALA A 101 -4.28 -38.01 -20.04
CA ALA A 101 -3.47 -37.29 -21.01
C ALA A 101 -3.62 -35.76 -20.80
N SER A 102 -2.52 -35.02 -20.96
CA SER A 102 -2.52 -33.55 -20.80
C SER A 102 -3.61 -32.86 -21.63
N THR A 103 -3.83 -33.30 -22.87
CA THR A 103 -4.88 -32.75 -23.76
C THR A 103 -6.29 -32.88 -23.16
N LEU A 104 -6.56 -33.97 -22.43
CA LEU A 104 -7.84 -34.21 -21.78
C LEU A 104 -8.00 -33.34 -20.52
N ILE A 105 -6.92 -33.19 -19.73
CA ILE A 105 -6.88 -32.30 -18.56
C ILE A 105 -7.25 -30.87 -18.97
N TRP A 106 -6.60 -30.33 -20.00
CA TRP A 106 -6.87 -28.96 -20.45
C TRP A 106 -8.26 -28.79 -21.07
N LYS A 107 -8.80 -29.83 -21.72
CA LYS A 107 -10.19 -29.83 -22.20
C LYS A 107 -11.18 -29.74 -21.03
N TRP A 108 -10.98 -30.57 -19.99
CA TRP A 108 -11.79 -30.52 -18.78
C TRP A 108 -11.68 -29.17 -18.09
N MET A 109 -10.46 -28.63 -17.97
CA MET A 109 -10.24 -27.31 -17.40
C MET A 109 -10.98 -26.20 -18.13
N SER A 110 -10.99 -26.23 -19.47
CA SER A 110 -11.78 -25.29 -20.28
C SER A 110 -13.26 -25.35 -19.93
N GLN A 111 -13.83 -26.55 -19.82
CA GLN A 111 -15.24 -26.75 -19.49
C GLN A 111 -15.57 -26.26 -18.06
N LEU A 112 -14.66 -26.50 -17.11
CA LEU A 112 -14.82 -26.06 -15.72
C LEU A 112 -14.75 -24.53 -15.60
N THR A 113 -13.82 -23.87 -16.29
CA THR A 113 -13.71 -22.40 -16.26
C THR A 113 -14.94 -21.73 -16.89
N GLU A 114 -15.44 -22.23 -18.03
CA GLU A 114 -16.70 -21.74 -18.63
C GLU A 114 -17.89 -21.89 -17.67
N THR A 115 -17.97 -23.05 -17.01
CA THR A 115 -19.06 -23.35 -16.07
C THR A 115 -19.02 -22.46 -14.84
N LEU A 116 -17.84 -22.26 -14.25
CA LEU A 116 -17.69 -21.42 -13.07
C LEU A 116 -17.88 -19.93 -13.39
N GLN A 117 -17.50 -19.48 -14.59
CA GLN A 117 -17.83 -18.12 -15.05
C GLN A 117 -19.34 -17.87 -15.03
N LEU A 118 -20.14 -18.80 -15.55
CA LEU A 118 -21.61 -18.70 -15.57
C LEU A 118 -22.19 -18.59 -14.15
N VAL A 119 -21.62 -19.33 -13.20
CA VAL A 119 -22.05 -19.32 -11.79
C VAL A 119 -21.66 -18.00 -11.10
N HIS A 120 -20.42 -17.56 -11.31
CA HIS A 120 -19.88 -16.30 -10.77
C HIS A 120 -20.67 -15.07 -11.25
N GLU A 121 -21.16 -15.07 -12.50
CA GLU A 121 -22.01 -14.00 -13.05
C GLU A 121 -23.37 -13.85 -12.34
N LYS A 122 -23.82 -14.88 -11.60
CA LYS A 122 -25.00 -14.82 -10.74
C LYS A 122 -24.68 -14.46 -9.29
N GLY A 123 -23.43 -14.14 -8.99
CA GLY A 123 -22.97 -13.77 -7.65
C GLY A 123 -22.81 -14.96 -6.71
N ILE A 124 -22.72 -16.18 -7.24
CA ILE A 124 -22.48 -17.40 -6.46
C ILE A 124 -20.99 -17.73 -6.55
N VAL A 125 -20.35 -17.98 -5.40
CA VAL A 125 -18.96 -18.46 -5.31
C VAL A 125 -19.01 -19.85 -4.67
N HIS A 126 -18.22 -20.79 -5.17
CA HIS A 126 -18.31 -22.19 -4.76
C HIS A 126 -17.61 -22.48 -3.42
N HIS A 127 -16.44 -21.88 -3.17
CA HIS A 127 -15.62 -22.00 -1.94
C HIS A 127 -14.98 -23.35 -1.62
N ASP A 128 -15.25 -24.42 -2.37
CA ASP A 128 -14.68 -25.76 -2.10
C ASP A 128 -14.44 -26.53 -3.40
N ILE A 129 -13.86 -25.85 -4.40
CA ILE A 129 -13.41 -26.50 -5.63
C ILE A 129 -12.21 -27.41 -5.29
N LYS A 130 -12.36 -28.70 -5.58
CA LYS A 130 -11.34 -29.74 -5.39
C LYS A 130 -11.71 -30.98 -6.21
N PRO A 131 -10.77 -31.92 -6.44
CA PRO A 131 -11.06 -33.16 -7.17
C PRO A 131 -12.23 -34.00 -6.64
N ASP A 132 -12.54 -33.90 -5.34
CA ASP A 132 -13.64 -34.64 -4.71
C ASP A 132 -15.03 -34.10 -5.11
N ASN A 133 -15.12 -32.81 -5.47
CA ASN A 133 -16.37 -32.13 -5.86
C ASN A 133 -16.51 -31.99 -7.39
N ILE A 134 -15.68 -32.70 -8.15
CA ILE A 134 -15.72 -32.77 -9.61
C ILE A 134 -15.98 -34.23 -9.97
N LEU A 135 -17.11 -34.50 -10.63
CA LEU A 135 -17.61 -35.84 -10.90
C LEU A 135 -17.64 -36.15 -12.40
N PHE A 136 -17.77 -37.43 -12.72
CA PHE A 136 -17.90 -37.93 -14.08
C PHE A 136 -19.15 -38.78 -14.27
N THR A 137 -19.92 -38.47 -15.30
CA THR A 137 -21.02 -39.33 -15.79
C THR A 137 -20.48 -40.48 -16.62
N GLU A 138 -21.35 -41.41 -17.02
CA GLU A 138 -21.01 -42.62 -17.78
C GLU A 138 -20.31 -42.30 -19.11
N ASP A 139 -20.72 -41.23 -19.78
CA ASP A 139 -20.13 -40.71 -21.02
C ASP A 139 -18.83 -39.89 -20.80
N ARG A 140 -18.26 -39.93 -19.59
CA ARG A 140 -17.08 -39.15 -19.16
C ARG A 140 -17.28 -37.63 -19.26
N THR A 141 -18.52 -37.15 -19.16
CA THR A 141 -18.80 -35.71 -19.02
C THR A 141 -18.45 -35.26 -17.61
N ILE A 142 -17.59 -34.24 -17.51
CA ILE A 142 -17.15 -33.65 -16.24
C ILE A 142 -18.25 -32.74 -15.66
N LYS A 143 -18.51 -32.82 -14.35
CA LYS A 143 -19.54 -32.04 -13.68
C LYS A 143 -19.07 -31.53 -12.31
N ILE A 144 -19.46 -30.31 -11.96
CA ILE A 144 -19.22 -29.71 -10.65
C ILE A 144 -20.43 -30.00 -9.75
N THR A 145 -20.18 -30.39 -8.49
CA THR A 145 -21.20 -30.63 -7.46
C THR A 145 -20.96 -29.79 -6.22
N ASP A 146 -21.88 -29.85 -5.25
CA ASP A 146 -21.71 -29.28 -3.91
C ASP A 146 -21.60 -27.75 -3.82
N PHE A 147 -22.20 -27.05 -4.77
CA PHE A 147 -22.41 -25.60 -4.68
C PHE A 147 -23.17 -25.24 -3.38
N GLY A 148 -22.66 -24.25 -2.65
CA GLY A 148 -23.32 -23.66 -1.48
C GLY A 148 -23.32 -24.47 -0.19
N ILE A 149 -22.76 -25.68 -0.19
CA ILE A 149 -22.62 -26.50 1.02
C ILE A 149 -21.37 -26.09 1.84
N ALA A 150 -20.45 -25.34 1.22
CA ALA A 150 -19.15 -24.97 1.78
C ALA A 150 -19.17 -23.79 2.79
N ASN A 151 -20.28 -23.05 2.89
CA ASN A 151 -20.44 -21.92 3.82
C ASN A 151 -20.53 -22.35 5.31
N THR A 152 -20.20 -23.61 5.63
CA THR A 152 -20.20 -24.20 6.98
C THR A 152 -18.91 -24.02 7.79
N GLY A 153 -17.95 -23.23 7.30
CA GLY A 153 -16.76 -22.86 8.06
C GLY A 153 -15.57 -23.81 7.92
N GLY A 154 -15.13 -24.06 6.69
CA GLY A 154 -13.84 -24.71 6.42
C GLY A 154 -13.77 -25.30 5.03
N GLY A 155 -13.25 -24.52 4.06
CA GLY A 155 -12.77 -25.09 2.80
C GLY A 155 -11.72 -26.17 3.06
N THR A 156 -11.48 -27.02 2.07
CA THR A 156 -10.46 -28.07 2.22
C THR A 156 -9.08 -27.42 2.19
N ARG A 157 -8.42 -27.30 3.35
CA ARG A 157 -7.18 -26.51 3.57
C ARG A 157 -6.18 -26.54 2.41
N PRO A 158 -5.82 -27.71 1.81
CA PRO A 158 -4.88 -27.76 0.68
C PRO A 158 -5.32 -27.05 -0.60
N TYR A 159 -6.58 -26.61 -0.72
CA TYR A 159 -7.15 -25.89 -1.87
C TYR A 159 -7.60 -24.47 -1.51
N MET A 160 -7.51 -24.08 -0.23
CA MET A 160 -7.88 -22.74 0.22
C MET A 160 -6.81 -21.75 -0.20
N SER A 161 -7.24 -20.59 -0.69
CA SER A 161 -6.33 -19.49 -1.01
C SER A 161 -5.66 -18.93 0.25
N PRO A 162 -4.45 -18.34 0.14
CA PRO A 162 -3.72 -17.82 1.30
C PRO A 162 -4.52 -16.81 2.16
N GLU A 163 -5.32 -15.96 1.53
CA GLU A 163 -6.20 -14.99 2.22
C GLU A 163 -7.44 -15.64 2.86
N ALA A 164 -7.89 -16.79 2.36
CA ALA A 164 -8.97 -17.55 3.00
C ALA A 164 -8.45 -18.29 4.25
N LEU A 165 -7.16 -18.67 4.28
CA LEU A 165 -6.53 -19.26 5.46
C LEU A 165 -6.34 -18.26 6.61
N SER A 166 -6.25 -16.96 6.32
CA SER A 166 -6.15 -15.88 7.32
C SER A 166 -7.50 -15.38 7.85
N TRP A 167 -8.62 -15.95 7.40
CA TRP A 167 -10.00 -15.60 7.83
C TRP A 167 -10.38 -14.13 7.60
N GLU A 168 -9.92 -13.53 6.50
CA GLU A 168 -10.35 -12.17 6.14
C GLU A 168 -11.82 -12.19 5.68
N THR A 169 -12.67 -11.42 6.37
CA THR A 169 -14.13 -11.34 6.13
C THR A 169 -14.52 -10.86 4.73
N HIS A 170 -13.60 -10.29 3.96
CA HIS A 170 -13.86 -9.80 2.60
C HIS A 170 -13.81 -10.90 1.53
N THR A 171 -13.43 -12.13 1.89
CA THR A 171 -13.20 -13.25 0.95
C THR A 171 -14.47 -14.03 0.60
N GLU A 172 -15.55 -13.91 1.38
CA GLU A 172 -16.80 -14.66 1.19
C GLU A 172 -17.51 -14.38 -0.15
N LYS A 173 -17.23 -13.26 -0.81
CA LYS A 173 -17.87 -12.89 -2.08
C LYS A 173 -16.88 -12.73 -3.23
N ASP A 174 -15.61 -13.06 -3.00
CA ASP A 174 -14.58 -12.87 -4.00
C ASP A 174 -14.44 -14.13 -4.88
N PRO A 175 -14.86 -14.11 -6.16
CA PRO A 175 -14.76 -15.28 -7.05
C PRO A 175 -13.32 -15.74 -7.30
N ARG A 176 -12.31 -14.91 -6.98
CA ARG A 176 -10.89 -15.23 -7.14
C ARG A 176 -10.42 -16.34 -6.18
N VAL A 177 -11.21 -16.69 -5.16
CA VAL A 177 -10.94 -17.87 -4.31
C VAL A 177 -11.16 -19.17 -5.09
N ASP A 178 -12.18 -19.25 -5.94
CA ASP A 178 -12.45 -20.40 -6.79
C ASP A 178 -11.40 -20.50 -7.91
N VAL A 179 -10.93 -19.37 -8.44
CA VAL A 179 -9.81 -19.33 -9.42
C VAL A 179 -8.58 -20.01 -8.84
N TYR A 180 -8.25 -19.69 -7.59
CA TYR A 180 -7.13 -20.30 -6.88
C TYR A 180 -7.34 -21.81 -6.70
N ALA A 181 -8.48 -22.21 -6.14
CA ALA A 181 -8.79 -23.61 -5.84
C ALA A 181 -8.83 -24.48 -7.10
N LEU A 182 -9.35 -23.94 -8.21
CA LEU A 182 -9.31 -24.57 -9.52
C LEU A 182 -7.87 -24.65 -10.07
N GLY A 183 -7.04 -23.62 -9.85
CA GLY A 183 -5.62 -23.64 -10.18
C GLY A 183 -4.84 -24.72 -9.44
N VAL A 184 -5.11 -24.93 -8.15
CA VAL A 184 -4.53 -26.03 -7.36
C VAL A 184 -5.02 -27.40 -7.85
N THR A 185 -6.30 -27.50 -8.22
CA THR A 185 -6.87 -28.71 -8.83
C THR A 185 -6.16 -29.05 -10.15
N LEU A 186 -5.96 -28.05 -11.01
CA LEU A 186 -5.22 -28.20 -12.27
C LEU A 186 -3.77 -28.61 -12.04
N LEU A 187 -3.10 -27.99 -11.07
CA LEU A 187 -1.75 -28.37 -10.67
C LEU A 187 -1.67 -29.86 -10.35
N GLU A 188 -2.56 -30.34 -9.48
CA GLU A 188 -2.63 -31.74 -9.09
C GLU A 188 -2.97 -32.68 -10.25
N MET A 189 -3.84 -32.27 -11.17
CA MET A 189 -4.11 -33.06 -12.38
C MET A 189 -2.87 -33.20 -13.26
N CYS A 190 -2.08 -32.12 -13.39
CA CYS A 190 -0.87 -32.10 -14.23
C CYS A 190 0.32 -32.84 -13.61
N THR A 191 0.49 -32.78 -12.28
CA THR A 191 1.65 -33.35 -11.58
C THR A 191 1.35 -34.67 -10.87
N GLY A 192 0.07 -35.00 -10.70
CA GLY A 192 -0.40 -36.11 -9.87
C GLY A 192 -0.32 -35.86 -8.36
N GLN A 193 0.13 -34.68 -7.92
CA GLN A 193 0.33 -34.36 -6.50
C GLN A 193 -0.08 -32.92 -6.18
N ASN A 194 -0.84 -32.73 -5.09
CA ASN A 194 -1.02 -31.40 -4.50
C ASN A 194 0.11 -31.12 -3.48
N PRO A 195 0.98 -30.11 -3.72
CA PRO A 195 2.12 -29.80 -2.84
C PRO A 195 1.72 -29.29 -1.45
N PHE A 196 0.45 -28.90 -1.26
CA PHE A 196 -0.08 -28.38 0.00
C PHE A 196 -0.71 -29.47 0.89
N ASN A 197 -0.81 -30.71 0.40
CA ASN A 197 -1.37 -31.82 1.19
C ASN A 197 -0.55 -32.08 2.46
N GLY A 198 -1.24 -32.14 3.61
CA GLY A 198 -0.62 -32.40 4.91
C GLY A 198 0.16 -31.22 5.52
N LYS A 199 0.13 -30.04 4.88
CA LYS A 199 0.86 -28.85 5.31
C LYS A 199 0.08 -27.97 6.30
N SER A 200 0.79 -27.30 7.19
CA SER A 200 0.23 -26.22 8.03
C SER A 200 -0.04 -24.96 7.19
N THR A 201 -0.80 -24.01 7.74
CA THR A 201 -1.05 -22.73 7.08
C THR A 201 0.25 -21.97 6.78
N GLU A 202 1.18 -21.98 7.73
CA GLU A 202 2.48 -21.32 7.62
C GLU A 202 3.35 -21.96 6.53
N GLU A 203 3.38 -23.30 6.47
CA GLU A 203 4.11 -24.03 5.42
C GLU A 203 3.54 -23.75 4.03
N ILE A 204 2.20 -23.66 3.90
CA ILE A 204 1.56 -23.30 2.63
C ILE A 204 1.99 -21.89 2.21
N ILE A 205 1.97 -20.92 3.13
CA ILE A 205 2.38 -19.53 2.85
C ILE A 205 3.86 -19.49 2.42
N GLU A 206 4.73 -20.23 3.10
CA GLU A 206 6.16 -20.30 2.78
C GLU A 206 6.42 -20.89 1.39
N LEU A 207 5.70 -21.96 1.01
CA LEU A 207 5.78 -22.53 -0.34
C LEU A 207 5.41 -21.51 -1.42
N HIS A 208 4.43 -20.63 -1.15
CA HIS A 208 4.09 -19.55 -2.08
C HIS A 208 5.19 -18.50 -2.21
N ASP A 209 5.87 -18.18 -1.11
CA ASP A 209 6.97 -17.21 -1.13
C ASP A 209 8.19 -17.75 -1.89
N ARG A 210 8.46 -19.06 -1.77
CA ARG A 210 9.54 -19.75 -2.51
C ARG A 210 9.18 -20.12 -3.95
N LYS A 211 7.89 -20.20 -4.29
CA LYS A 211 7.35 -20.66 -5.57
C LYS A 211 7.70 -22.12 -5.93
N GLU A 212 7.80 -22.98 -4.92
CA GLU A 212 8.19 -24.39 -5.07
C GLU A 212 6.95 -25.30 -5.17
N PHE A 213 6.36 -25.39 -6.37
CA PHE A 213 5.11 -26.15 -6.59
C PHE A 213 5.27 -27.45 -7.39
N GLY A 214 6.48 -27.81 -7.81
CA GLY A 214 6.73 -29.02 -8.61
C GLY A 214 6.29 -28.93 -10.09
N ILE A 215 6.09 -27.72 -10.62
CA ILE A 215 5.59 -27.48 -11.99
C ILE A 215 6.65 -27.45 -13.09
N THR A 216 7.94 -27.38 -12.73
CA THR A 216 9.06 -27.19 -13.67
C THR A 216 9.10 -28.18 -14.85
N PRO A 217 8.67 -29.46 -14.70
CA PRO A 217 8.62 -30.40 -15.83
C PRO A 217 7.56 -30.10 -16.90
N LEU A 218 6.58 -29.23 -16.63
CA LEU A 218 5.49 -28.91 -17.56
C LEU A 218 5.95 -27.93 -18.66
N PRO A 219 5.31 -27.87 -19.83
CA PRO A 219 5.52 -26.80 -20.81
C PRO A 219 5.34 -25.40 -20.20
N ASN A 220 6.13 -24.41 -20.64
CA ASN A 220 6.13 -23.06 -20.06
C ASN A 220 4.74 -22.43 -19.95
N TRP A 221 3.92 -22.51 -21.01
CA TRP A 221 2.58 -21.94 -20.98
C TRP A 221 1.66 -22.58 -19.92
N GLN A 222 1.85 -23.86 -19.62
CA GLN A 222 1.13 -24.57 -18.56
C GLN A 222 1.57 -24.05 -17.19
N GLN A 223 2.89 -23.89 -17.00
CA GLN A 223 3.45 -23.32 -15.78
C GLN A 223 2.93 -21.90 -15.56
N GLU A 224 2.93 -21.05 -16.59
CA GLU A 224 2.45 -19.67 -16.53
C GLU A 224 0.99 -19.59 -16.09
N ILE A 225 0.12 -20.39 -16.69
CA ILE A 225 -1.31 -20.44 -16.34
C ILE A 225 -1.50 -20.92 -14.91
N ILE A 226 -0.82 -22.00 -14.50
CA ILE A 226 -0.92 -22.53 -13.14
C ILE A 226 -0.43 -21.48 -12.13
N LEU A 227 0.75 -20.89 -12.33
CA LEU A 227 1.32 -19.86 -11.46
C LEU A 227 0.44 -18.62 -11.37
N LYS A 228 -0.20 -18.23 -12.49
CA LYS A 228 -1.15 -17.12 -12.52
C LYS A 228 -2.39 -17.47 -11.70
N ALA A 229 -2.96 -18.65 -11.84
CA ALA A 229 -4.14 -19.06 -11.08
C ALA A 229 -3.88 -19.17 -9.56
N ILE A 230 -2.72 -19.70 -9.15
CA ILE A 230 -2.37 -19.94 -7.73
C ILE A 230 -1.58 -18.79 -7.08
N ALA A 231 -1.55 -17.60 -7.67
CA ALA A 231 -0.78 -16.49 -7.12
C ALA A 231 -1.20 -16.16 -5.67
N LYS A 232 -0.24 -15.87 -4.79
CA LYS A 232 -0.49 -15.59 -3.37
C LYS A 232 -1.44 -14.40 -3.17
N ILE A 233 -1.27 -13.35 -3.96
CA ILE A 233 -2.06 -12.11 -3.91
C ILE A 233 -3.22 -12.22 -4.92
N PRO A 234 -4.49 -12.03 -4.51
CA PRO A 234 -5.66 -12.13 -5.40
C PRO A 234 -5.60 -11.25 -6.66
N GLU A 235 -5.08 -10.02 -6.55
CA GLU A 235 -4.92 -9.07 -7.67
C GLU A 235 -3.92 -9.58 -8.71
N GLN A 236 -3.04 -10.51 -8.34
CA GLN A 236 -2.08 -11.11 -9.25
C GLN A 236 -2.64 -12.35 -9.97
N ARG A 237 -3.83 -12.83 -9.61
CA ARG A 237 -4.49 -13.97 -10.27
C ARG A 237 -5.19 -13.58 -11.57
N PHE A 238 -5.80 -14.55 -12.24
CA PHE A 238 -6.89 -14.25 -13.18
C PHE A 238 -8.02 -13.55 -12.42
N GLN A 239 -8.55 -12.46 -12.96
CA GLN A 239 -9.58 -11.68 -12.26
C GLN A 239 -10.99 -12.25 -12.50
N SER A 240 -11.14 -13.11 -13.51
CA SER A 240 -12.34 -13.88 -13.78
C SER A 240 -12.01 -15.27 -14.30
N MET A 241 -12.99 -16.18 -14.24
CA MET A 241 -12.88 -17.50 -14.88
C MET A 241 -12.82 -17.39 -16.40
N LYS A 242 -13.41 -16.34 -16.98
CA LYS A 242 -13.25 -15.99 -18.39
C LYS A 242 -11.79 -15.73 -18.77
N ASP A 243 -11.05 -14.92 -17.98
CA ASP A 243 -9.63 -14.65 -18.25
C ASP A 243 -8.80 -15.95 -18.21
N PHE A 244 -9.14 -16.84 -17.26
CA PHE A 244 -8.50 -18.15 -17.13
C PHE A 244 -8.82 -19.02 -18.36
N HIS A 245 -10.08 -19.09 -18.78
CA HIS A 245 -10.49 -19.80 -19.99
C HIS A 245 -9.77 -19.29 -21.25
N GLU A 246 -9.75 -17.97 -21.46
CA GLU A 246 -9.08 -17.35 -22.60
C GLU A 246 -7.57 -17.65 -22.63
N ALA A 247 -6.92 -17.67 -21.46
CA ALA A 247 -5.52 -18.05 -21.35
C ALA A 247 -5.26 -19.52 -21.73
N ILE A 248 -6.18 -20.43 -21.38
CA ILE A 248 -6.12 -21.84 -21.80
C ILE A 248 -6.24 -21.94 -23.33
N GLN A 249 -7.20 -21.25 -23.93
CA GLN A 249 -7.41 -21.27 -25.39
C GLN A 249 -6.21 -20.68 -26.14
N ALA A 250 -5.64 -19.59 -25.61
CA ALA A 250 -4.48 -18.92 -26.19
C ALA A 250 -3.14 -19.61 -25.88
N GLN A 251 -3.12 -20.62 -25.00
CA GLN A 251 -1.90 -21.24 -24.46
C GLN A 251 -0.86 -20.20 -24.02
N SER A 252 -1.32 -19.14 -23.37
CA SER A 252 -0.50 -18.05 -22.88
C SER A 252 -1.27 -17.25 -21.85
N VAL A 253 -0.56 -16.63 -20.90
CA VAL A 253 -1.15 -15.61 -20.05
C VAL A 253 -0.96 -14.28 -20.76
N PRO A 254 -2.00 -13.70 -21.40
CA PRO A 254 -1.84 -12.43 -22.09
C PRO A 254 -1.43 -11.36 -21.08
N ILE A 255 -0.28 -10.71 -21.32
CA ILE A 255 0.08 -9.49 -20.61
C ILE A 255 -0.80 -8.39 -21.19
N LEU A 256 -1.93 -8.12 -20.54
CA LEU A 256 -2.82 -7.04 -20.92
C LEU A 256 -2.18 -5.71 -20.50
N PHE A 257 -1.61 -5.00 -21.48
CA PHE A 257 -1.17 -3.63 -21.31
C PHE A 257 -2.38 -2.71 -21.32
N ASP A 258 -2.71 -2.14 -20.17
CA ASP A 258 -3.80 -1.19 -20.05
C ASP A 258 -3.34 0.21 -20.44
N LYS A 259 -3.98 0.77 -21.48
CA LYS A 259 -3.65 2.10 -21.99
C LYS A 259 -3.78 3.19 -20.92
N GLU A 260 -4.78 3.10 -20.04
CA GLU A 260 -4.99 4.09 -18.98
C GLU A 260 -3.92 3.99 -17.91
N VAL A 261 -3.45 2.77 -17.60
CA VAL A 261 -2.33 2.55 -16.67
C VAL A 261 -1.02 3.08 -17.24
N ILE A 262 -0.77 2.90 -18.54
CA ILE A 262 0.38 3.49 -19.24
C ILE A 262 0.31 5.02 -19.15
N GLN A 263 -0.85 5.61 -19.49
CA GLN A 263 -1.06 7.06 -19.40
C GLN A 263 -0.86 7.58 -17.97
N ALA A 264 -1.30 6.84 -16.95
CA ALA A 264 -1.07 7.19 -15.56
C ALA A 264 0.43 7.17 -15.21
N GLY A 265 1.19 6.22 -15.78
CA GLY A 265 2.65 6.19 -15.69
C GLY A 265 3.31 7.44 -16.29
N ASP A 266 2.90 7.83 -17.50
CA ASP A 266 3.43 9.03 -18.18
C ASP A 266 3.14 10.32 -17.40
N LEU A 267 1.93 10.42 -16.82
CA LEU A 267 1.55 11.56 -15.96
C LEU A 267 2.33 11.58 -14.65
N ALA A 268 2.59 10.41 -14.04
CA ALA A 268 3.40 10.29 -12.84
C ALA A 268 4.84 10.79 -13.09
N GLU A 269 5.46 10.40 -14.21
CA GLU A 269 6.80 10.85 -14.57
C GLU A 269 6.85 12.37 -14.82
N GLN A 270 5.83 12.92 -15.49
CA GLN A 270 5.69 14.36 -15.68
C GLN A 270 5.55 15.11 -14.35
N ALA A 271 4.73 14.59 -13.43
CA ALA A 271 4.55 15.14 -12.10
C ALA A 271 5.87 15.11 -11.31
N GLU A 272 6.64 14.02 -11.37
CA GLU A 272 7.94 13.92 -10.72
C GLU A 272 8.91 15.01 -11.19
N ARG A 273 9.04 15.20 -12.51
CA ARG A 273 9.90 16.25 -13.07
C ARG A 273 9.46 17.65 -12.63
N LEU A 274 8.14 17.88 -12.49
CA LEU A 274 7.61 19.14 -11.99
C LEU A 274 7.90 19.34 -10.50
N LEU A 275 7.80 18.28 -9.68
CA LEU A 275 8.15 18.31 -8.25
C LEU A 275 9.63 18.63 -8.05
N GLN A 276 10.53 18.00 -8.82
CA GLN A 276 11.97 18.30 -8.80
C GLN A 276 12.26 19.76 -9.14
N ARG A 277 11.48 20.34 -10.07
CA ARG A 277 11.54 21.76 -10.45
C ARG A 277 10.69 22.67 -9.56
N LYS A 278 10.14 22.15 -8.47
CA LYS A 278 9.33 22.87 -7.49
C LYS A 278 8.11 23.58 -8.11
N LYS A 279 7.52 22.99 -9.15
CA LYS A 279 6.29 23.47 -9.81
C LYS A 279 5.06 22.79 -9.22
N TRP A 280 4.82 23.06 -7.93
CA TRP A 280 3.81 22.43 -7.07
C TRP A 280 2.41 22.36 -7.67
N ASN A 281 1.82 23.50 -8.04
CA ASN A 281 0.44 23.55 -8.52
C ASN A 281 0.25 22.72 -9.80
N ARG A 282 1.21 22.74 -10.72
CA ARG A 282 1.13 21.95 -11.96
C ARG A 282 1.26 20.46 -11.68
N ALA A 283 2.17 20.07 -10.78
CA ALA A 283 2.30 18.67 -10.36
C ALA A 283 1.00 18.17 -9.71
N PHE A 284 0.44 18.96 -8.79
CA PHE A 284 -0.83 18.63 -8.14
C PHE A 284 -1.97 18.45 -9.15
N SER A 285 -2.18 19.40 -10.05
CA SER A 285 -3.25 19.30 -11.06
C SER A 285 -3.13 18.06 -11.95
N LEU A 286 -1.90 17.66 -12.33
CA LEU A 286 -1.70 16.42 -13.10
C LEU A 286 -2.02 15.17 -12.29
N LEU A 287 -1.62 15.12 -11.03
CA LEU A 287 -1.87 13.99 -10.14
C LEU A 287 -3.36 13.85 -9.81
N GLU A 288 -4.07 14.95 -9.60
CA GLU A 288 -5.53 14.97 -9.40
C GLU A 288 -6.27 14.50 -10.66
N TYR A 289 -5.85 14.97 -11.83
CA TYR A 289 -6.43 14.52 -13.10
C TYR A 289 -6.25 13.00 -13.28
N ALA A 290 -5.04 12.49 -13.04
CA ALA A 290 -4.74 11.08 -13.19
C ALA A 290 -5.54 10.21 -12.21
N GLU A 291 -5.65 10.60 -10.94
CA GLU A 291 -6.41 9.82 -9.95
C GLU A 291 -7.92 9.82 -10.24
N THR A 292 -8.46 10.92 -10.77
CA THR A 292 -9.90 11.05 -11.04
C THR A 292 -10.32 10.36 -12.33
N ASN A 293 -9.48 10.41 -13.38
CA ASN A 293 -9.88 10.07 -14.75
C ASN A 293 -9.23 8.79 -15.31
N LEU A 294 -8.20 8.24 -14.66
CA LEU A 294 -7.50 7.05 -15.13
C LEU A 294 -7.64 5.90 -14.14
N LYS A 295 -7.35 4.69 -14.61
CA LYS A 295 -7.26 3.52 -13.74
C LYS A 295 -6.24 3.71 -12.62
N PRO A 296 -6.52 3.15 -11.43
CA PRO A 296 -5.64 3.34 -10.30
C PRO A 296 -4.23 2.77 -10.56
N SER A 297 -3.21 3.55 -10.22
CA SER A 297 -1.81 3.24 -10.51
C SER A 297 -0.91 3.49 -9.31
N VAL A 298 -0.01 2.54 -9.04
CA VAL A 298 1.01 2.64 -7.99
C VAL A 298 1.89 3.88 -8.19
N ASN A 299 2.24 4.21 -9.44
CA ASN A 299 3.08 5.35 -9.76
C ASN A 299 2.41 6.68 -9.36
N ILE A 300 1.09 6.80 -9.53
CA ILE A 300 0.33 7.97 -9.09
C ILE A 300 0.31 8.06 -7.57
N LEU A 301 0.10 6.94 -6.86
CA LEU A 301 0.15 6.92 -5.39
C LEU A 301 1.52 7.37 -4.87
N LEU A 302 2.62 6.89 -5.46
CA LEU A 302 3.97 7.29 -5.07
C LEU A 302 4.21 8.79 -5.27
N GLN A 303 3.80 9.35 -6.41
CA GLN A 303 4.01 10.77 -6.70
C GLN A 303 3.08 11.68 -5.87
N LYS A 304 1.86 11.23 -5.54
CA LYS A 304 1.01 11.92 -4.55
C LYS A 304 1.61 11.88 -3.16
N GLY A 305 2.10 10.72 -2.71
CA GLY A 305 2.84 10.59 -1.46
C GLY A 305 4.01 11.56 -1.40
N LYS A 306 4.79 11.65 -2.48
CA LYS A 306 5.93 12.56 -2.61
C LYS A 306 5.50 14.03 -2.56
N TYR A 307 4.45 14.41 -3.29
CA TYR A 307 3.88 15.76 -3.25
C TYR A 307 3.49 16.15 -1.82
N HIS A 308 2.71 15.30 -1.14
CA HIS A 308 2.24 15.57 0.22
C HIS A 308 3.40 15.64 1.22
N LEU A 309 4.38 14.74 1.11
CA LEU A 309 5.57 14.75 1.97
C LEU A 309 6.35 16.06 1.80
N MET A 310 6.62 16.43 0.55
CA MET A 310 7.34 17.65 0.24
C MET A 310 6.56 18.93 0.61
N ALA A 311 5.23 18.85 0.71
CA ALA A 311 4.32 19.92 1.14
C ALA A 311 4.07 19.94 2.67
N GLN A 312 4.80 19.15 3.46
CA GLN A 312 4.65 19.02 4.93
C GLN A 312 3.27 18.47 5.36
N GLN A 313 2.59 17.71 4.50
CA GLN A 313 1.31 17.05 4.75
C GLN A 313 1.55 15.58 5.12
N ILE A 314 2.14 15.36 6.30
CA ILE A 314 2.77 14.09 6.69
C ILE A 314 1.78 12.92 6.77
N GLU A 315 0.60 13.14 7.36
CA GLU A 315 -0.41 12.09 7.47
C GLU A 315 -0.97 11.67 6.10
N GLN A 316 -1.18 12.64 5.20
CA GLN A 316 -1.60 12.34 3.82
C GLN A 316 -0.51 11.56 3.10
N ALA A 317 0.75 11.99 3.20
CA ALA A 317 1.87 11.31 2.58
C ALA A 317 1.96 9.84 3.04
N LYS A 318 1.89 9.61 4.36
CA LYS A 318 1.88 8.28 4.97
C LYS A 318 0.77 7.40 4.40
N SER A 319 -0.47 7.92 4.33
CA SER A 319 -1.61 7.20 3.78
C SER A 319 -1.38 6.73 2.33
N TYR A 320 -0.80 7.58 1.48
CA TYR A 320 -0.50 7.21 0.09
C TYR A 320 0.60 6.14 -0.01
N TYR A 321 1.68 6.23 0.77
CA TYR A 321 2.75 5.23 0.75
C TYR A 321 2.29 3.88 1.30
N GLU A 322 1.47 3.87 2.37
CA GLU A 322 0.89 2.63 2.91
C GLU A 322 -0.04 1.97 1.88
N LYS A 323 -0.87 2.76 1.20
CA LYS A 323 -1.72 2.26 0.10
C LYS A 323 -0.88 1.70 -1.06
N ALA A 324 0.21 2.37 -1.43
CA ALA A 324 1.12 1.91 -2.47
C ALA A 324 1.79 0.57 -2.10
N LEU A 325 2.26 0.44 -0.85
CA LEU A 325 2.85 -0.80 -0.34
C LEU A 325 1.85 -1.95 -0.25
N LYS A 326 0.58 -1.67 0.08
CA LYS A 326 -0.49 -2.68 0.03
C LYS A 326 -0.66 -3.24 -1.38
N TRP A 327 -0.52 -2.41 -2.42
CA TRP A 327 -0.65 -2.84 -3.82
C TRP A 327 0.62 -3.50 -4.35
N ASN A 328 1.78 -3.01 -3.94
CA ASN A 328 3.06 -3.59 -4.29
C ASN A 328 4.01 -3.57 -3.08
N PRO A 329 4.12 -4.69 -2.34
CA PRO A 329 4.99 -4.79 -1.17
C PRO A 329 6.49 -4.67 -1.46
N ARG A 330 6.91 -4.67 -2.73
CA ARG A 330 8.32 -4.63 -3.15
C ARG A 330 8.83 -3.23 -3.47
N LEU A 331 8.03 -2.19 -3.24
CA LEU A 331 8.43 -0.81 -3.52
C LEU A 331 9.60 -0.37 -2.62
N ASP A 332 10.59 0.30 -3.22
CA ASP A 332 11.68 0.95 -2.50
C ASP A 332 11.24 2.37 -2.12
N VAL A 333 10.69 2.52 -0.91
CA VAL A 333 10.14 3.78 -0.35
C VAL A 333 10.67 4.04 1.06
N GLN A 334 11.77 3.39 1.44
CA GLN A 334 12.33 3.42 2.79
C GLN A 334 12.84 4.81 3.15
N LYS A 335 13.39 5.57 2.19
CA LYS A 335 13.76 6.97 2.43
C LYS A 335 12.55 7.80 2.81
N GLU A 336 11.47 7.71 2.04
CA GLU A 336 10.25 8.48 2.22
C GLU A 336 9.55 8.11 3.54
N LEU A 337 9.47 6.81 3.86
CA LEU A 337 8.97 6.35 5.16
C LEU A 337 9.87 6.79 6.32
N GLY A 338 11.20 6.80 6.12
CA GLY A 338 12.16 7.31 7.08
C GLY A 338 11.96 8.80 7.36
N TRP A 339 11.75 9.59 6.30
CA TRP A 339 11.41 11.01 6.40
C TRP A 339 10.08 11.23 7.13
N ILE A 340 9.04 10.49 6.77
CA ILE A 340 7.74 10.55 7.46
C ILE A 340 7.89 10.28 8.96
N ASN A 341 8.64 9.23 9.33
CA ASN A 341 8.86 8.89 10.74
C ASN A 341 9.70 9.96 11.48
N LEU A 342 10.65 10.62 10.81
CA LEU A 342 11.38 11.76 11.37
C LEU A 342 10.41 12.90 11.71
N GLU A 343 9.54 13.29 10.77
CA GLU A 343 8.59 14.40 10.99
C GLU A 343 7.52 14.04 12.04
N LEU A 344 7.17 12.74 12.18
CA LEU A 344 6.32 12.21 13.26
C LEU A 344 7.07 12.01 14.59
N GLN A 345 8.35 12.38 14.69
CA GLN A 345 9.21 12.22 15.86
C GLN A 345 9.43 10.76 16.30
N ASN A 346 9.17 9.79 15.41
CA ASN A 346 9.50 8.39 15.60
C ASN A 346 10.94 8.09 15.13
N TYR A 347 11.91 8.69 15.82
CA TYR A 347 13.32 8.64 15.43
C TYR A 347 13.92 7.23 15.33
N PRO A 348 13.61 6.24 16.20
CA PRO A 348 14.17 4.90 16.06
C PRO A 348 13.81 4.24 14.74
N THR A 349 12.53 4.32 14.33
CA THR A 349 12.08 3.79 13.04
C THR A 349 12.67 4.58 11.86
N ALA A 350 12.74 5.91 11.98
CA ALA A 350 13.36 6.76 10.96
C ALA A 350 14.83 6.38 10.71
N ILE A 351 15.63 6.25 11.77
CA ILE A 351 17.05 5.88 11.70
C ILE A 351 17.22 4.50 11.05
N SER A 352 16.40 3.51 11.44
CA SER A 352 16.46 2.16 10.86
C SER A 352 16.19 2.19 9.35
N LEU A 353 15.11 2.84 8.93
CA LEU A 353 14.70 2.91 7.52
C LEU A 353 15.73 3.67 6.66
N LEU A 354 16.23 4.81 7.15
CA LEU A 354 17.23 5.61 6.45
C LEU A 354 18.57 4.89 6.35
N SER A 355 18.98 4.20 7.42
CA SER A 355 20.18 3.35 7.40
C SER A 355 20.06 2.25 6.35
N ASP A 356 18.94 1.52 6.33
CA ASP A 356 18.70 0.46 5.34
C ASP A 356 18.69 0.99 3.90
N HIS A 357 18.10 2.17 3.68
CA HIS A 357 18.13 2.86 2.39
C HIS A 357 19.57 3.20 1.97
N LEU A 358 20.36 3.80 2.85
CA LEU A 358 21.72 4.24 2.57
C LEU A 358 22.69 3.08 2.29
N HIS A 359 22.47 1.91 2.89
CA HIS A 359 23.23 0.69 2.54
C HIS A 359 23.01 0.27 1.08
N ARG A 360 21.84 0.56 0.50
CA ARG A 360 21.51 0.29 -0.91
C ARG A 360 21.84 1.45 -1.84
N ASN A 361 21.72 2.68 -1.33
CA ASN A 361 21.82 3.93 -2.08
C ASN A 361 22.86 4.89 -1.45
N PRO A 362 24.17 4.55 -1.45
CA PRO A 362 25.21 5.32 -0.75
C PRO A 362 25.51 6.70 -1.36
N SER A 363 24.89 7.06 -2.49
CA SER A 363 25.01 8.38 -3.13
C SER A 363 23.85 9.32 -2.78
N ASP A 364 22.89 8.89 -1.95
CA ASP A 364 21.73 9.72 -1.58
C ASP A 364 22.05 10.65 -0.40
N TYR A 365 22.61 11.82 -0.73
CA TYR A 365 22.96 12.86 0.23
C TYR A 365 21.76 13.46 0.99
N GLU A 366 20.54 13.40 0.42
CA GLU A 366 19.34 13.84 1.11
C GLU A 366 19.00 12.86 2.25
N ALA A 367 19.10 11.55 2.00
CA ALA A 367 18.92 10.54 3.04
C ALA A 367 19.97 10.66 4.17
N TYR A 368 21.22 10.98 3.82
CA TYR A 368 22.25 11.30 4.84
C TYR A 368 21.90 12.53 5.66
N ASN A 369 21.37 13.59 5.04
CA ASN A 369 20.93 14.78 5.75
C ASN A 369 19.77 14.49 6.72
N LEU A 370 18.79 13.67 6.29
CA LEU A 370 17.69 13.22 7.15
C LEU A 370 18.20 12.38 8.34
N LEU A 371 19.18 11.49 8.11
CA LEU A 371 19.78 10.69 9.19
C LEU A 371 20.56 11.58 10.18
N LEU A 372 21.31 12.56 9.66
CA LEU A 372 21.99 13.57 10.47
C LEU A 372 20.98 14.37 11.30
N GLN A 373 19.83 14.73 10.73
CA GLN A 373 18.75 15.39 11.45
C GLN A 373 18.18 14.51 12.58
N CYS A 374 18.00 13.20 12.37
CA CYS A 374 17.58 12.29 13.43
C CYS A 374 18.53 12.32 14.63
N TYR A 375 19.85 12.32 14.37
CA TYR A 375 20.86 12.44 15.43
C TYR A 375 20.83 13.81 16.11
N TYR A 376 20.68 14.89 15.33
CA TYR A 376 20.53 16.23 15.88
C TYR A 376 19.31 16.34 16.79
N GLU A 377 18.15 15.86 16.36
CA GLU A 377 16.91 15.95 17.14
C GLU A 377 16.96 15.11 18.42
N THR A 378 17.61 13.95 18.39
CA THR A 378 17.82 13.09 19.55
C THR A 378 19.00 13.49 20.44
N ASN A 379 19.61 14.66 20.21
CA ASN A 379 20.77 15.18 20.93
C ASN A 379 22.02 14.28 20.87
N ARG A 380 22.13 13.44 19.84
CA ARG A 380 23.29 12.57 19.57
C ARG A 380 24.30 13.31 18.69
N TYR A 381 24.87 14.39 19.21
CA TYR A 381 25.71 15.30 18.42
C TYR A 381 27.03 14.68 17.96
N GLU A 382 27.65 13.81 18.77
CA GLU A 382 28.88 13.10 18.39
C GLU A 382 28.70 12.25 17.11
N PRO A 383 27.72 11.31 17.04
CA PRO A 383 27.42 10.60 15.80
C PRO A 383 27.05 11.51 14.63
N ALA A 384 26.30 12.59 14.88
CA ALA A 384 25.93 13.56 13.84
C ALA A 384 27.18 14.26 13.27
N MET A 385 28.11 14.64 14.13
CA MET A 385 29.37 15.28 13.77
C MET A 385 30.28 14.35 12.98
N ASP A 386 30.40 13.08 13.39
CA ASP A 386 31.19 12.09 12.66
C ASP A 386 30.63 11.84 11.26
N LEU A 387 29.31 11.68 11.15
CA LEU A 387 28.64 11.53 9.86
C LEU A 387 28.87 12.75 8.96
N ALA A 388 28.64 13.95 9.48
CA ALA A 388 28.83 15.19 8.72
C ALA A 388 30.29 15.37 8.28
N ARG A 389 31.26 15.00 9.13
CA ARG A 389 32.69 15.05 8.81
C ARG A 389 33.02 14.12 7.64
N ILE A 390 32.57 12.86 7.67
CA ILE A 390 32.77 11.91 6.57
C ILE A 390 32.17 12.46 5.27
N LEU A 391 30.97 13.04 5.34
CA LEU A 391 30.31 13.63 4.17
C LEU A 391 31.07 14.86 3.63
N LEU A 392 31.67 15.68 4.50
CA LEU A 392 32.51 16.82 4.10
C LEU A 392 33.90 16.39 3.60
N GLU A 393 34.40 15.22 3.97
CA GLU A 393 35.60 14.63 3.35
C GLU A 393 35.33 14.26 1.89
N VAL A 394 34.11 13.81 1.57
CA VAL A 394 33.67 13.47 0.21
C VAL A 394 33.23 14.71 -0.58
N GLU A 395 32.45 15.61 0.01
CA GLU A 395 32.01 16.87 -0.59
C GLU A 395 32.39 18.10 0.27
N PRO A 396 33.65 18.58 0.20
CA PRO A 396 34.16 19.63 1.10
C PRO A 396 33.47 20.99 1.05
N ASN A 397 32.77 21.28 -0.06
CA ASN A 397 32.12 22.56 -0.30
C ASN A 397 30.60 22.49 -0.11
N ASN A 398 30.06 21.41 0.44
CA ASN A 398 28.62 21.22 0.61
C ASN A 398 28.08 22.13 1.75
N PRO A 399 27.30 23.20 1.44
CA PRO A 399 26.86 24.16 2.45
C PRO A 399 25.92 23.56 3.49
N CYS A 400 25.12 22.56 3.11
CA CYS A 400 24.19 21.87 3.99
C CYS A 400 24.93 21.11 5.10
N PHE A 401 25.89 20.25 4.73
CA PHE A 401 26.67 19.50 5.71
C PHE A 401 27.58 20.41 6.53
N ALA A 402 28.14 21.47 5.94
CA ALA A 402 28.92 22.48 6.63
C ALA A 402 28.12 23.19 7.75
N ASN A 403 26.90 23.65 7.44
CA ASN A 403 26.02 24.26 8.43
C ASN A 403 25.65 23.28 9.54
N ASN A 404 25.24 22.06 9.15
CA ASN A 404 24.71 21.10 10.10
C ASN A 404 25.80 20.52 11.02
N TYR A 405 27.03 20.38 10.52
CA TYR A 405 28.21 20.10 11.33
C TYR A 405 28.45 21.20 12.37
N TYR A 406 28.42 22.47 11.93
CA TYR A 406 28.63 23.62 12.82
C TYR A 406 27.62 23.67 13.97
N ILE A 407 26.32 23.55 13.70
CA ILE A 407 25.31 23.59 14.77
C ILE A 407 25.45 22.40 15.72
N CYS A 408 25.89 21.22 15.26
CA CYS A 408 26.18 20.09 16.15
C CYS A 408 27.38 20.40 17.06
N CYS A 409 28.45 21.01 16.54
CA CYS A 409 29.59 21.46 17.35
C CYS A 409 29.15 22.46 18.44
N VAL A 410 28.32 23.44 18.08
CA VAL A 410 27.78 24.43 19.01
C VAL A 410 26.98 23.75 20.12
N MET A 411 26.09 22.82 19.76
CA MET A 411 25.25 22.12 20.73
C MET A 411 26.05 21.19 21.64
N GLN A 412 27.06 20.49 21.11
CA GLN A 412 27.97 19.64 21.90
C GLN A 412 28.79 20.45 22.91
N ASN A 413 29.25 21.65 22.53
CA ASN A 413 30.07 22.52 23.37
C ASN A 413 29.24 23.52 24.19
N MET A 414 28.00 23.17 24.51
CA MET A 414 27.10 23.97 25.33
C MET A 414 26.93 25.44 24.89
N GLY A 415 26.82 25.66 23.58
CA GLY A 415 26.64 26.99 22.99
C GLY A 415 27.94 27.77 22.79
N GLN A 416 29.10 27.19 23.12
CA GLN A 416 30.39 27.80 22.81
C GLN A 416 30.68 27.75 21.31
N MET A 417 31.22 28.85 20.79
CA MET A 417 31.65 28.96 19.40
C MET A 417 32.92 28.14 19.18
N VAL A 418 32.76 26.87 18.85
CA VAL A 418 33.88 26.00 18.44
C VAL A 418 33.90 25.91 16.92
N PHE A 419 34.93 26.50 16.31
CA PHE A 419 35.16 26.39 14.87
C PHE A 419 36.14 25.24 14.59
N PRO A 420 35.69 24.15 13.95
CA PRO A 420 36.59 23.17 13.37
C PRO A 420 37.26 23.78 12.13
N HIS A 421 38.36 24.50 12.33
CA HIS A 421 39.14 25.17 11.28
C HIS A 421 39.62 24.23 10.15
N THR A 422 39.60 22.92 10.37
CA THR A 422 40.08 21.90 9.42
C THR A 422 39.02 21.38 8.44
N VAL A 423 37.72 21.56 8.71
CA VAL A 423 36.65 20.88 7.95
C VAL A 423 35.84 21.83 7.06
N LEU A 424 35.80 23.13 7.37
CA LEU A 424 34.99 24.11 6.65
C LEU A 424 35.85 24.90 5.65
N LYS A 425 36.06 24.34 4.45
CA LYS A 425 36.64 25.07 3.29
C LYS A 425 35.60 25.87 2.50
N ALA A 426 34.32 25.65 2.77
CA ALA A 426 33.23 26.38 2.13
C ALA A 426 33.34 27.88 2.43
N ASP A 427 33.19 28.71 1.39
CA ASP A 427 33.18 30.17 1.53
C ASP A 427 32.05 30.58 2.49
N LYS A 428 32.41 31.17 3.62
CA LYS A 428 31.46 31.63 4.65
C LYS A 428 30.49 32.67 4.08
N SER A 429 30.89 33.43 3.05
CA SER A 429 30.06 34.50 2.49
C SER A 429 28.79 33.98 1.79
N ASP A 430 28.84 32.77 1.22
CA ASP A 430 27.74 32.18 0.44
C ASP A 430 26.83 31.23 1.24
N ASN A 431 27.19 30.86 2.48
CA ASN A 431 26.36 29.99 3.31
C ASN A 431 25.41 30.79 4.23
N HIS A 432 24.20 31.07 3.74
CA HIS A 432 23.22 31.88 4.46
C HIS A 432 22.72 31.27 5.77
N PHE A 433 22.58 29.93 5.86
CA PHE A 433 22.20 29.24 7.09
C PHE A 433 23.31 29.35 8.15
N LEU A 434 24.56 29.15 7.75
CA LEU A 434 25.71 29.29 8.63
C LEU A 434 25.82 30.73 9.16
N ASN A 435 25.65 31.73 8.29
CA ASN A 435 25.67 33.14 8.65
C ASN A 435 24.53 33.50 9.62
N TYR A 436 23.33 32.95 9.41
CA TYR A 436 22.23 33.11 10.34
C TYR A 436 22.56 32.52 11.72
N ASN A 437 23.03 31.27 11.77
CA ASN A 437 23.33 30.56 13.01
C ASN A 437 24.45 31.22 13.80
N TYR A 438 25.47 31.71 13.11
CA TYR A 438 26.52 32.53 13.69
C TYR A 438 25.96 33.82 14.32
N GLY A 439 25.04 34.48 13.61
CA GLY A 439 24.36 35.67 14.11
C GLY A 439 23.56 35.45 15.40
N VAL A 440 22.93 34.28 15.56
CA VAL A 440 22.19 33.91 16.80
C VAL A 440 23.12 33.87 18.01
N LEU A 441 24.35 33.38 17.87
CA LEU A 441 25.30 33.27 18.98
C LEU A 441 25.96 34.60 19.35
N LEU A 442 25.98 35.58 18.43
CA LEU A 442 26.60 36.89 18.64
C LEU A 442 25.59 37.98 19.06
N GLU A 443 24.33 37.64 19.29
CA GLU A 443 23.31 38.60 19.70
C GLU A 443 23.69 39.25 21.05
N THR A 444 23.73 40.59 21.08
CA THR A 444 23.98 41.35 22.32
C THR A 444 22.88 41.14 23.36
N GLN A 445 21.63 40.97 22.90
CA GLN A 445 20.49 40.57 23.72
C GLN A 445 19.98 39.21 23.24
N PRO A 446 20.34 38.10 23.91
CA PRO A 446 19.97 36.77 23.46
C PRO A 446 18.46 36.60 23.31
N SER A 447 18.05 36.05 22.16
CA SER A 447 16.67 35.64 21.90
C SER A 447 16.31 34.26 22.45
N HIS A 448 17.26 33.58 23.10
CA HIS A 448 17.12 32.26 23.69
C HIS A 448 17.57 32.23 25.15
N ASN A 449 17.19 31.17 25.85
CA ASN A 449 17.83 30.77 27.10
C ASN A 449 18.50 29.40 26.89
N TYR A 450 19.71 29.23 27.40
CA TYR A 450 20.43 27.97 27.19
C TYR A 450 19.74 26.77 27.87
N LYS A 451 19.16 26.98 29.07
CA LYS A 451 18.55 25.91 29.89
C LYS A 451 17.02 26.02 30.01
N LYS A 452 16.41 27.07 29.45
CA LYS A 452 14.97 27.33 29.53
C LYS A 452 14.42 27.66 28.16
N GLU A 453 13.11 27.65 28.03
CA GLU A 453 12.47 27.96 26.77
C GLU A 453 12.38 29.48 26.50
N PRO A 454 12.50 29.90 25.23
CA PRO A 454 12.91 29.09 24.07
C PRO A 454 14.41 28.75 24.13
N THR A 455 14.76 27.49 23.82
CA THR A 455 16.13 26.98 23.94
C THR A 455 17.04 27.51 22.82
N LEU A 456 18.37 27.47 22.99
CA LEU A 456 19.30 27.78 21.90
C LEU A 456 19.02 26.93 20.66
N LYS A 457 18.81 25.61 20.84
CA LYS A 457 18.47 24.68 19.75
C LYS A 457 17.29 25.19 18.91
N SER A 458 16.23 25.68 19.56
CA SER A 458 15.04 26.18 18.87
C SER A 458 15.25 27.46 18.05
N LYS A 459 16.37 28.18 18.27
CA LYS A 459 16.72 29.39 17.49
C LYS A 459 17.70 29.12 16.36
N LEU A 460 18.40 27.99 16.40
CA LEU A 460 19.30 27.56 15.34
C LEU A 460 18.51 26.92 14.19
N LEU A 461 19.00 27.07 12.96
CA LEU A 461 18.43 26.48 11.76
C LEU A 461 19.27 25.29 11.32
N PHE A 462 18.65 24.12 11.37
CA PHE A 462 19.08 22.97 10.61
C PHE A 462 18.82 23.23 9.12
N MET A 463 19.81 22.97 8.27
CA MET A 463 19.70 23.17 6.83
C MET A 463 19.25 21.87 6.17
N ASP A 464 18.00 21.84 5.69
CA ASP A 464 17.50 20.73 4.88
C ASP A 464 18.29 20.65 3.54
N TYR A 465 18.59 19.44 3.06
CA TYR A 465 19.37 19.23 1.83
C TYR A 465 18.77 19.91 0.59
N ARG A 466 17.46 20.14 0.59
CA ARG A 466 16.76 20.88 -0.47
C ARG A 466 17.31 22.30 -0.70
N PHE A 467 17.92 22.93 0.31
CA PHE A 467 18.52 24.26 0.22
C PHE A 467 20.00 24.23 -0.15
N ASN A 468 20.56 23.06 -0.46
CA ASN A 468 21.99 22.90 -0.72
C ASN A 468 22.48 23.72 -1.93
N LYS A 469 21.60 24.04 -2.88
CA LYS A 469 21.88 24.97 -3.98
C LYS A 469 21.07 26.24 -3.80
N TYR A 470 21.77 27.36 -3.58
CA TYR A 470 21.11 28.66 -3.47
C TYR A 470 20.61 29.16 -4.83
N SER A 471 19.37 29.64 -4.84
CA SER A 471 18.80 30.35 -5.98
C SER A 471 17.95 31.51 -5.44
N PRO A 472 18.27 32.76 -5.80
CA PRO A 472 17.61 33.93 -5.24
C PRO A 472 16.14 34.00 -5.69
N SER A 473 15.29 34.48 -4.79
CA SER A 473 13.85 34.68 -4.98
C SER A 473 13.45 36.06 -4.48
N THR A 474 12.49 36.68 -5.15
CA THR A 474 11.84 37.90 -4.65
C THR A 474 10.54 37.51 -3.98
N LEU A 475 10.42 37.83 -2.69
CA LEU A 475 9.21 37.70 -1.92
C LEU A 475 8.51 39.05 -1.85
N TYR A 476 7.23 39.08 -2.19
CA TYR A 476 6.41 40.28 -2.14
C TYR A 476 5.47 40.24 -0.93
N CYS A 477 5.35 41.36 -0.24
CA CYS A 477 4.37 41.58 0.82
C CYS A 477 3.25 42.48 0.28
N THR A 478 2.03 41.94 0.17
CA THR A 478 0.90 42.57 -0.55
C THR A 478 -0.09 43.29 0.34
N ASN A 479 -0.23 42.89 1.61
CA ASN A 479 -1.17 43.52 2.54
C ASN A 479 -0.77 43.26 4.01
N GLY A 480 -1.10 44.23 4.88
CA GLY A 480 -0.94 44.16 6.35
C GLY A 480 0.04 45.20 6.93
N ASN A 481 -0.47 46.39 7.32
CA ASN A 481 0.28 47.43 8.07
C ASN A 481 1.73 47.68 7.60
N THR A 482 1.87 48.30 6.42
CA THR A 482 3.12 48.65 5.73
C THR A 482 4.16 49.46 6.53
N ALA A 483 3.87 49.88 7.76
CA ALA A 483 4.83 50.58 8.61
C ALA A 483 6.00 49.69 9.09
N ASN A 484 5.79 48.36 9.19
CA ASN A 484 6.73 47.46 9.88
C ASN A 484 7.49 46.47 8.99
N PHE A 485 6.99 46.20 7.78
CA PHE A 485 7.72 45.50 6.72
C PHE A 485 8.18 46.58 5.73
N LYS A 486 9.36 47.18 5.98
CA LYS A 486 9.83 48.45 5.38
C LYS A 486 9.86 48.47 3.83
N GLU A 487 9.86 47.31 3.17
CA GLU A 487 9.99 47.18 1.72
C GLU A 487 8.87 46.26 1.17
N ALA A 488 8.15 46.69 0.13
CA ALA A 488 7.08 45.88 -0.49
C ALA A 488 7.59 44.56 -1.14
N GLU A 489 8.90 44.46 -1.35
CA GLU A 489 9.57 43.28 -1.88
C GLU A 489 10.93 43.08 -1.18
N THR A 490 11.39 41.84 -1.07
CA THR A 490 12.72 41.52 -0.54
C THR A 490 13.33 40.31 -1.23
N ASN A 491 14.66 40.32 -1.39
CA ASN A 491 15.44 39.21 -1.92
C ASN A 491 16.35 38.56 -0.86
N LYS A 492 16.18 38.92 0.42
CA LYS A 492 16.96 38.34 1.52
C LYS A 492 16.73 36.83 1.58
N PRO A 493 17.80 36.01 1.70
CA PRO A 493 17.68 34.55 1.72
C PRO A 493 17.06 34.02 3.02
N ILE A 494 17.29 34.71 4.14
CA ILE A 494 16.66 34.43 5.43
C ILE A 494 16.12 35.74 5.98
N ILE A 495 14.82 35.79 6.23
CA ILE A 495 14.10 36.96 6.73
C ILE A 495 13.67 36.68 8.17
N LYS A 496 14.12 37.51 9.12
CA LYS A 496 13.89 37.31 10.56
C LYS A 496 12.70 38.14 11.04
N PHE A 497 11.74 37.50 11.70
CA PHE A 497 10.61 38.15 12.34
C PHE A 497 10.76 38.08 13.86
N GLY A 498 10.42 39.16 14.54
CA GLY A 498 10.39 39.16 15.99
C GLY A 498 9.98 40.51 16.56
N ARG A 499 9.96 40.59 17.88
CA ARG A 499 9.48 41.76 18.63
C ARG A 499 10.21 43.04 18.22
N GLU A 500 9.46 44.13 18.06
CA GLU A 500 9.94 45.42 17.55
C GLU A 500 11.12 46.04 18.31
N ASN A 501 11.24 45.77 19.61
CA ASN A 501 12.30 46.29 20.48
C ASN A 501 13.66 45.60 20.27
N TYR A 502 13.75 44.62 19.36
CA TYR A 502 14.95 43.85 19.09
C TYR A 502 15.45 44.11 17.66
N ASP A 503 16.58 44.83 17.56
CA ASP A 503 17.18 45.25 16.28
C ASP A 503 17.74 44.10 15.43
N VAL A 504 17.80 42.89 15.99
CA VAL A 504 18.28 41.69 15.27
C VAL A 504 17.29 41.21 14.20
N ASN A 505 16.03 41.64 14.25
CA ASN A 505 14.97 41.23 13.34
C ASN A 505 14.90 42.13 12.09
N ASP A 506 14.68 41.52 10.92
CA ASP A 506 14.44 42.26 9.69
C ASP A 506 13.02 42.85 9.68
N VAL A 507 12.06 42.09 10.22
CA VAL A 507 10.66 42.48 10.37
C VAL A 507 10.35 42.63 11.86
N LYS A 508 10.02 43.85 12.24
CA LYS A 508 9.73 44.25 13.61
C LYS A 508 8.23 44.15 13.84
N VAL A 509 7.79 43.07 14.50
CA VAL A 509 6.37 42.82 14.76
C VAL A 509 5.97 43.51 16.07
N PRO A 510 4.91 44.35 16.04
CA PRO A 510 4.38 44.99 17.23
C PRO A 510 3.60 43.96 18.06
N GLY A 511 3.58 44.16 19.38
CA GLY A 511 2.85 43.29 20.27
C GLY A 511 3.69 42.71 21.39
N GLY A 512 4.19 43.59 22.27
CA GLY A 512 4.51 43.24 23.66
C GLY A 512 5.19 41.89 23.86
N THR A 513 4.60 41.04 24.71
CA THR A 513 5.13 39.71 25.05
C THR A 513 4.57 38.59 24.19
N GLU A 514 3.47 38.86 23.49
CA GLU A 514 2.78 37.98 22.56
C GLU A 514 3.60 37.71 21.29
N VAL A 515 4.63 38.52 21.02
CA VAL A 515 5.66 38.24 20.02
C VAL A 515 6.99 37.90 20.71
N SER A 516 7.53 36.69 20.46
CA SER A 516 8.89 36.32 20.84
C SER A 516 9.98 37.27 20.31
N ARG A 517 11.09 37.43 21.06
CA ARG A 517 12.25 38.27 20.67
C ARG A 517 12.74 37.97 19.26
N ARG A 518 12.80 36.67 18.94
CA ARG A 518 12.97 36.10 17.61
C ARG A 518 11.88 35.04 17.46
N HIS A 519 10.92 35.28 16.58
CA HIS A 519 9.65 34.58 16.54
C HIS A 519 9.66 33.48 15.47
N CYS A 520 9.82 33.87 14.21
CA CYS A 520 9.92 32.95 13.09
C CYS A 520 10.93 33.48 12.06
N VAL A 521 11.25 32.64 11.08
CA VAL A 521 12.03 33.05 9.91
C VAL A 521 11.40 32.56 8.62
N ILE A 522 11.59 33.31 7.55
CA ILE A 522 11.31 32.83 6.19
C ILE A 522 12.64 32.52 5.49
N VAL A 523 12.78 31.31 4.98
CA VAL A 523 13.84 30.88 4.06
C VAL A 523 13.34 31.09 2.64
N ASN A 524 13.92 32.04 1.92
CA ASN A 524 13.42 32.57 0.65
C ASN A 524 14.30 32.10 -0.52
N TYR A 525 14.04 30.88 -0.99
CA TYR A 525 14.72 30.28 -2.13
C TYR A 525 13.76 30.18 -3.32
N LYS A 526 14.29 30.28 -4.55
CA LYS A 526 13.49 30.26 -5.77
C LYS A 526 12.63 29.01 -5.86
N ASP A 527 11.32 29.23 -6.03
CA ASP A 527 10.28 28.19 -6.11
C ASP A 527 10.16 27.29 -4.85
N ASP A 528 10.91 27.54 -3.77
CA ASP A 528 10.96 26.70 -2.56
C ASP A 528 11.10 27.56 -1.29
N ILE A 529 10.04 28.31 -0.96
CA ILE A 529 10.00 29.26 0.17
C ILE A 529 9.38 28.58 1.39
N TRP A 530 10.00 28.73 2.55
CA TRP A 530 9.58 28.08 3.79
C TRP A 530 9.53 29.04 4.95
N ILE A 531 8.56 28.87 5.82
CA ILE A 531 8.49 29.53 7.13
C ILE A 531 8.85 28.54 8.22
N TYR A 532 9.66 28.96 9.19
CA TYR A 532 10.05 28.18 10.36
C TYR A 532 9.63 28.93 11.63
N ASP A 533 8.79 28.31 12.45
CA ASP A 533 8.53 28.75 13.82
C ASP A 533 9.71 28.39 14.70
N LEU A 534 10.23 29.36 15.46
CA LEU A 534 11.43 29.17 16.27
C LEU A 534 11.08 28.88 17.74
N ASN A 535 10.13 27.96 17.96
CA ASN A 535 9.50 27.70 19.27
C ASN A 535 8.99 29.01 19.88
N SER A 536 8.07 29.64 19.16
CA SER A 536 7.53 30.94 19.48
C SER A 536 6.23 30.84 20.30
N THR A 537 5.55 31.97 20.50
CA THR A 537 4.21 32.03 21.08
C THR A 537 3.11 31.59 20.11
N GLY A 538 3.43 31.32 18.84
CA GLY A 538 2.52 30.79 17.82
C GLY A 538 2.62 31.56 16.50
N THR A 539 3.03 30.86 15.44
CA THR A 539 2.99 31.34 14.06
C THR A 539 1.84 30.67 13.31
N TYR A 540 1.04 31.44 12.58
CA TYR A 540 -0.11 30.96 11.82
C TYR A 540 0.14 31.12 10.32
N LEU A 541 -0.24 30.11 9.53
CA LEU A 541 -0.21 30.12 8.07
C LEU A 541 -1.60 29.77 7.55
N ASN A 542 -2.26 30.71 6.87
CA ASN A 542 -3.66 30.58 6.40
C ASN A 542 -4.58 30.07 7.52
N ASP A 543 -4.58 30.76 8.65
CA ASP A 543 -5.36 30.47 9.87
C ASP A 543 -5.04 29.16 10.60
N LYS A 544 -3.99 28.43 10.16
CA LYS A 544 -3.54 27.20 10.82
C LYS A 544 -2.20 27.43 11.50
N ILE A 545 -2.09 27.01 12.76
CA ILE A 545 -0.79 27.02 13.46
C ILE A 545 0.21 26.13 12.71
N ILE A 546 1.42 26.62 12.47
CA ILE A 546 2.49 25.80 11.88
C ILE A 546 3.17 24.97 12.96
N ASN A 547 3.41 23.70 12.67
CA ASN A 547 4.19 22.82 13.53
C ASN A 547 5.65 22.84 13.06
N LEU A 548 6.49 23.67 13.70
CA LEU A 548 7.90 23.94 13.39
C LEU A 548 8.18 24.58 12.03
N LYS A 549 7.67 24.04 10.93
CA LYS A 549 7.93 24.56 9.57
C LYS A 549 6.77 24.30 8.60
N ALA A 550 6.65 25.15 7.59
CA ALA A 550 5.69 24.97 6.50
C ALA A 550 6.16 25.64 5.20
N PRO A 551 5.83 25.09 4.02
CA PRO A 551 6.10 25.76 2.74
C PRO A 551 5.10 26.88 2.46
N LEU A 552 5.57 27.97 1.86
CA LEU A 552 4.74 29.06 1.34
C LEU A 552 4.42 28.79 -0.15
N ILE A 553 3.32 28.09 -0.42
CA ILE A 553 2.90 27.74 -1.78
C ILE A 553 1.89 28.77 -2.29
N GLY A 554 2.26 29.57 -3.30
CA GLY A 554 1.36 30.55 -3.91
C GLY A 554 1.19 31.83 -3.08
N ARG A 555 -0.06 32.17 -2.72
CA ARG A 555 -0.41 33.34 -1.91
C ARG A 555 -0.78 32.84 -0.52
N ASN A 556 -0.11 33.38 0.51
CA ASN A 556 -0.23 32.89 1.88
C ASN A 556 -0.36 34.05 2.86
N THR A 557 -1.21 33.88 3.86
CA THR A 557 -1.32 34.80 5.00
C THR A 557 -0.55 34.23 6.18
N VAL A 558 0.37 35.01 6.74
CA VAL A 558 1.18 34.68 7.91
C VAL A 558 0.75 35.54 9.09
N GLY A 559 0.20 34.91 10.13
CA GLY A 559 -0.22 35.57 11.36
C GLY A 559 0.85 35.45 12.46
N ILE A 560 1.18 36.57 13.10
CA ILE A 560 2.11 36.67 14.24
C ILE A 560 1.50 37.64 15.27
N GLY A 561 1.13 37.13 16.45
CA GLY A 561 0.41 37.92 17.44
C GLY A 561 -0.92 38.44 16.86
N ASN A 562 -1.12 39.76 16.87
CA ASN A 562 -2.32 40.41 16.31
C ASN A 562 -2.08 41.00 14.91
N VAL A 563 -1.01 40.58 14.22
CA VAL A 563 -0.63 41.10 12.91
C VAL A 563 -0.64 39.99 11.87
N GLU A 564 -1.17 40.30 10.70
CA GLU A 564 -1.16 39.42 9.53
C GLU A 564 -0.32 40.05 8.41
N TYR A 565 0.45 39.20 7.74
CA TYR A 565 1.27 39.52 6.60
C TYR A 565 0.85 38.67 5.41
N GLU A 566 0.63 39.28 4.26
CA GLU A 566 0.25 38.55 3.07
C GLU A 566 1.41 38.44 2.07
N PHE A 567 1.90 37.23 1.85
CA PHE A 567 3.08 36.95 1.03
C PHE A 567 2.72 36.26 -0.29
N THR A 568 3.44 36.64 -1.34
CA THR A 568 3.47 35.89 -2.60
C THR A 568 4.84 35.94 -3.26
N ASN A 569 5.17 34.92 -4.04
CA ASN A 569 6.36 34.89 -4.91
C ASN A 569 6.00 35.10 -6.39
N ASP A 570 4.73 35.41 -6.68
CA ASP A 570 4.23 35.63 -8.03
C ASP A 570 3.90 37.11 -8.22
N LYS A 571 4.74 37.80 -9.01
CA LYS A 571 4.58 39.22 -9.33
C LYS A 571 3.23 39.52 -10.01
N THR A 572 2.64 38.55 -10.71
CA THR A 572 1.37 38.74 -11.41
C THR A 572 0.16 38.75 -10.47
N LYS A 573 0.33 38.31 -9.21
CA LYS A 573 -0.72 38.27 -8.19
C LYS A 573 -0.73 39.48 -7.26
N LEU A 574 0.06 40.50 -7.59
CA LEU A 574 0.18 41.76 -6.85
C LEU A 574 -0.99 42.74 -7.11
N PHE A 575 -1.80 42.50 -8.15
CA PHE A 575 -2.82 43.43 -8.65
C PHE A 575 -4.17 42.75 -8.84
#